data_AF-A0A1A9N9I8-F1
#
_entry.id   AF-A0A1A9N9I8-F1
#
_cell.length_a   1.000
_cell.length_b   1.000
_cell.length_c   1.000
_cell.angle_alpha   90.00
_cell.angle_beta   90.00
_cell.angle_gamma   90.00
#
_symmetry.space_group_name_H-M   'P 1'
#
loop_
_entity.id
_entity.type
_entity.pdbx_description
1 polymer ?
#
loop_
_entity_poly.entity_id
_entity_poly.type
_entity_poly.pdbx_seq_one_letter_code
_entity_poly.pdbx_strand_id
1 'polypeptide(L)'
;MYAEGEECPIESVVRVAAAPIARGAWTARQYVSHLFGEPDITAYVERLTAQSQAVVDGDLSALERMLVTQAGTLDAMFNHMATKAYSAAHPPQQEAFMRQALKAQQQCANTVKVLGELKSPRQVAFIKQQNNAAGHQQVNNGVAPSTVPRAHEEKPIESNELLVNDNGTQTLDTGAESGTGRGNQALEAVGAVHRAAE
;
A
#
# COMPACT_ATOMS: atom_id res chain seq x y z
N MET A 1 -27.51 -49.31 -7.06
CA MET A 1 -26.71 -49.33 -5.82
C MET A 1 -25.28 -49.62 -6.26
N TYR A 2 -24.54 -48.59 -6.68
CA TYR A 2 -23.14 -48.71 -7.08
C TYR A 2 -22.29 -48.08 -5.99
N ALA A 3 -21.26 -48.81 -5.61
CA ALA A 3 -20.38 -48.55 -4.47
C ALA A 3 -19.74 -47.16 -4.54
N GLU A 4 -19.62 -46.55 -3.37
CA GLU A 4 -18.88 -45.32 -3.11
C GLU A 4 -17.45 -45.45 -3.64
N GLY A 5 -17.02 -44.47 -4.42
CA GLY A 5 -15.70 -44.45 -5.04
C GLY A 5 -14.61 -44.38 -3.98
N GLU A 6 -13.77 -45.41 -3.91
CA GLU A 6 -12.44 -45.31 -3.31
C GLU A 6 -11.65 -44.24 -4.08
N GLU A 7 -11.54 -43.05 -3.51
CA GLU A 7 -10.64 -42.01 -4.01
C GLU A 7 -9.21 -42.56 -4.09
N CYS A 8 -8.54 -42.36 -5.22
CA CYS A 8 -7.16 -42.79 -5.42
C CYS A 8 -6.26 -42.20 -4.29
N PRO A 9 -5.42 -43.01 -3.61
CA PRO A 9 -4.59 -42.52 -2.48
C PRO A 9 -3.69 -41.32 -2.83
N ILE A 10 -3.36 -41.14 -4.11
CA ILE A 10 -2.57 -39.99 -4.58
C ILE A 10 -3.44 -38.73 -4.65
N GLU A 11 -4.69 -38.84 -5.10
CA GLU A 11 -5.63 -37.71 -5.16
C GLU A 11 -6.00 -37.22 -3.75
N SER A 12 -6.13 -38.13 -2.79
CA SER A 12 -6.38 -37.77 -1.39
C SER A 12 -5.18 -37.04 -0.76
N VAL A 13 -3.95 -37.47 -1.03
CA VAL A 13 -2.72 -36.79 -0.59
C VAL A 13 -2.58 -35.41 -1.27
N VAL A 14 -2.86 -35.29 -2.57
CA VAL A 14 -2.80 -34.02 -3.29
C VAL A 14 -3.85 -33.04 -2.77
N ARG A 15 -5.08 -33.50 -2.48
CA ARG A 15 -6.12 -32.65 -1.87
C ARG A 15 -5.70 -32.13 -0.50
N VAL A 16 -5.15 -33.01 0.35
CA VAL A 16 -4.65 -32.62 1.67
C VAL A 16 -3.48 -31.64 1.53
N ALA A 17 -2.54 -31.88 0.62
CA ALA A 17 -1.44 -30.96 0.34
C ALA A 17 -1.88 -29.64 -0.32
N ALA A 18 -3.03 -29.61 -0.99
CA ALA A 18 -3.58 -28.40 -1.59
C ALA A 18 -4.32 -27.52 -0.56
N ALA A 19 -4.80 -28.12 0.54
CA ALA A 19 -5.53 -27.41 1.58
C ALA A 19 -4.64 -26.38 2.31
N PRO A 20 -5.00 -25.08 2.32
CA PRO A 20 -4.19 -24.03 2.95
C PRO A 20 -3.88 -24.29 4.42
N ILE A 21 -4.85 -24.83 5.16
CA ILE A 21 -4.71 -25.14 6.58
C ILE A 21 -3.70 -26.28 6.80
N ALA A 22 -3.77 -27.34 6.00
CA ALA A 22 -2.85 -28.47 6.11
C ALA A 22 -1.40 -28.07 5.79
N ARG A 23 -1.19 -27.29 4.73
CA ARG A 23 0.14 -26.72 4.42
C ARG A 23 0.64 -25.79 5.51
N GLY A 24 -0.23 -24.93 6.03
CA GLY A 24 0.07 -24.02 7.12
C GLY A 24 0.51 -24.77 8.38
N ALA A 25 -0.24 -25.81 8.78
CA ALA A 25 0.08 -26.68 9.90
C ALA A 25 1.43 -27.38 9.70
N TRP A 26 1.67 -27.95 8.52
CA TRP A 26 2.93 -28.64 8.23
C TRP A 26 4.13 -27.69 8.29
N THR A 27 3.99 -26.51 7.69
CA THR A 27 5.05 -25.50 7.70
C THR A 27 5.32 -25.01 9.11
N ALA A 28 4.26 -24.66 9.86
CA ALA A 28 4.39 -24.22 11.24
C ALA A 28 5.03 -25.31 12.13
N ARG A 29 4.66 -26.58 11.94
CA ARG A 29 5.29 -27.73 12.59
C ARG A 29 6.81 -27.71 12.42
N GLN A 30 7.32 -27.50 11.20
CA GLN A 30 8.77 -27.44 10.95
C GLN A 30 9.47 -26.32 11.74
N TYR A 31 8.86 -25.15 11.85
CA TYR A 31 9.43 -24.01 12.58
C TYR A 31 9.38 -24.18 14.10
N VAL A 32 8.33 -24.80 14.64
CA VAL A 32 8.14 -24.89 16.10
C VAL A 32 8.77 -26.16 16.71
N SER A 33 9.08 -27.16 15.88
CA SER A 33 9.56 -28.47 16.38
C SER A 33 10.84 -28.38 17.20
N HIS A 34 11.77 -27.49 16.81
CA HIS A 34 13.01 -27.30 17.55
C HIS A 34 12.83 -26.55 18.88
N LEU A 35 11.68 -25.92 19.10
CA LEU A 35 11.35 -25.16 20.33
C LEU A 35 10.50 -25.97 21.30
N PHE A 36 9.56 -26.76 20.77
CA PHE A 36 8.48 -27.37 21.57
C PHE A 36 8.39 -28.90 21.43
N GLY A 37 9.38 -29.54 20.78
CA GLY A 37 9.27 -30.94 20.37
C GLY A 37 8.33 -31.09 19.18
N GLU A 38 8.10 -32.32 18.72
CA GLU A 38 7.35 -32.58 17.49
C GLU A 38 5.83 -32.57 17.73
N PRO A 39 5.10 -31.52 17.31
CA PRO A 39 3.65 -31.43 17.50
C PRO A 39 2.91 -32.44 16.62
N ASP A 40 1.84 -33.04 17.15
CA ASP A 40 0.92 -33.82 16.32
C ASP A 40 0.29 -32.93 15.25
N ILE A 41 0.48 -33.32 13.99
CA ILE A 41 -0.02 -32.57 12.84
C ILE A 41 -1.55 -32.57 12.77
N THR A 42 -2.20 -33.66 13.20
CA THR A 42 -3.65 -33.78 13.14
C THR A 42 -4.27 -32.79 14.12
N ALA A 43 -3.84 -32.83 15.38
CA ALA A 43 -4.23 -31.84 16.38
C ALA A 43 -3.91 -30.40 15.93
N TYR A 44 -2.80 -30.17 15.24
CA TYR A 44 -2.45 -28.83 14.79
C TYR A 44 -3.38 -28.32 13.67
N VAL A 45 -3.72 -29.18 12.70
CA VAL A 45 -4.70 -28.90 11.64
C VAL A 45 -6.07 -28.60 12.25
N GLU A 46 -6.52 -29.38 13.23
CA GLU A 46 -7.79 -29.14 13.94
C GLU A 46 -7.79 -27.77 14.62
N ARG A 47 -6.69 -27.41 15.31
CA ARG A 47 -6.56 -26.11 15.97
C ARG A 47 -6.60 -24.94 14.99
N LEU A 48 -5.89 -25.03 13.85
CA LEU A 48 -5.91 -23.99 12.83
C LEU A 48 -7.28 -23.90 12.13
N THR A 49 -7.97 -25.04 11.94
CA THR A 49 -9.33 -25.08 11.42
C THR A 49 -10.29 -24.36 12.35
N ALA A 50 -10.25 -24.67 13.66
CA ALA A 50 -11.08 -24.00 14.66
C ALA A 50 -10.80 -22.49 14.73
N GLN A 51 -9.53 -22.07 14.68
CA GLN A 51 -9.16 -20.66 14.67
C GLN A 51 -9.66 -19.95 13.39
N SER A 52 -9.57 -20.59 12.23
CA SER A 52 -10.09 -20.05 10.98
C SER A 52 -11.61 -19.91 11.02
N GLN A 53 -12.31 -20.90 11.57
CA GLN A 53 -13.76 -20.87 11.70
C GLN A 53 -14.22 -19.75 12.64
N ALA A 54 -13.54 -19.56 13.78
CA ALA A 54 -13.84 -18.46 14.70
C ALA A 54 -13.79 -17.08 14.02
N VAL A 55 -12.80 -16.87 13.13
CA VAL A 55 -12.71 -15.63 12.34
C VAL A 55 -13.87 -15.48 11.37
N VAL A 56 -14.27 -16.57 10.71
CA VAL A 56 -15.45 -16.59 9.82
C VAL A 56 -16.72 -16.26 10.61
N ASP A 57 -16.82 -16.72 11.84
CA ASP A 57 -17.94 -16.47 12.75
C ASP A 57 -17.88 -15.07 13.40
N GLY A 58 -16.86 -14.27 13.09
CA GLY A 58 -16.69 -12.89 13.57
C GLY A 58 -15.96 -12.76 14.91
N ASP A 59 -15.48 -13.86 15.50
CA ASP A 59 -14.61 -13.82 16.68
C ASP A 59 -13.14 -13.58 16.28
N LEU A 60 -12.70 -12.34 16.49
CA LEU A 60 -11.34 -11.90 16.17
C LEU A 60 -10.40 -12.00 17.38
N SER A 61 -10.86 -12.47 18.54
CA SER A 61 -10.12 -12.46 19.80
C SER A 61 -8.74 -13.14 19.70
N ALA A 62 -8.65 -14.26 18.96
CA ALA A 62 -7.39 -14.95 18.75
C ALA A 62 -6.41 -14.14 17.88
N LEU A 63 -6.90 -13.48 16.85
CA LEU A 63 -6.10 -12.60 15.98
C LEU A 63 -5.64 -11.36 16.74
N GLU A 64 -6.51 -10.76 17.54
CA GLU A 64 -6.14 -9.62 18.38
C GLU A 64 -5.02 -9.96 19.35
N ARG A 65 -5.13 -11.11 20.05
CA ARG A 65 -4.07 -11.60 20.95
C ARG A 65 -2.77 -11.82 20.19
N MET A 66 -2.83 -12.46 19.02
CA MET A 66 -1.67 -12.69 18.16
C MET A 66 -0.98 -11.36 17.77
N LEU A 67 -1.74 -10.37 17.30
CA LEU A 67 -1.20 -9.07 16.89
C LEU A 67 -0.61 -8.30 18.08
N VAL A 68 -1.25 -8.34 19.24
CA VAL A 68 -0.71 -7.73 20.48
C VAL A 68 0.63 -8.38 20.87
N THR A 69 0.70 -9.71 20.85
CA THR A 69 1.95 -10.46 21.14
C THR A 69 3.04 -10.16 20.11
N GLN A 70 2.70 -10.07 18.82
CA GLN A 70 3.65 -9.71 17.77
C GLN A 70 4.18 -8.28 17.93
N ALA A 71 3.30 -7.32 18.22
CA ALA A 71 3.70 -5.93 18.49
C ALA A 71 4.66 -5.85 19.68
N GLY A 72 4.36 -6.53 20.80
CA GLY A 72 5.25 -6.59 21.96
C GLY A 72 6.61 -7.24 21.65
N THR A 73 6.62 -8.28 20.82
CA THR A 73 7.87 -8.94 20.40
C THR A 73 8.70 -8.03 19.50
N LEU A 74 8.08 -7.32 18.56
CA LEU A 74 8.75 -6.35 17.68
C LEU A 74 9.31 -5.16 18.47
N ASP A 75 8.60 -4.70 19.51
CA ASP A 75 9.10 -3.69 20.44
C ASP A 75 10.33 -4.19 21.21
N ALA A 76 10.29 -5.43 21.74
CA ALA A 76 11.44 -6.03 22.38
C ALA A 76 12.64 -6.19 21.42
N MET A 77 12.40 -6.57 20.17
CA MET A 77 13.43 -6.65 19.13
C MET A 77 14.03 -5.28 18.81
N PHE A 78 13.21 -4.23 18.72
CA PHE A 78 13.68 -2.85 18.54
C PHE A 78 14.64 -2.46 19.67
N ASN A 79 14.20 -2.63 20.93
CA ASN A 79 15.01 -2.31 22.10
C ASN A 79 16.33 -3.11 22.12
N HIS A 80 16.26 -4.42 21.88
CA HIS A 80 17.45 -5.28 21.83
C HIS A 80 18.45 -4.82 20.75
N MET A 81 17.99 -4.55 19.53
CA MET A 81 18.85 -4.12 18.43
C MET A 81 19.40 -2.71 18.66
N ALA A 82 18.62 -1.79 19.25
CA ALA A 82 19.07 -0.46 19.61
C ALA A 82 20.20 -0.50 20.66
N THR A 83 20.07 -1.33 21.69
CA THR A 83 21.14 -1.57 22.67
C THR A 83 22.39 -2.13 21.99
N LYS A 84 22.24 -3.13 21.10
CA LYS A 84 23.38 -3.69 20.36
C LYS A 84 24.07 -2.66 19.47
N ALA A 85 23.30 -1.80 18.80
CA ALA A 85 23.84 -0.71 17.99
C ALA A 85 24.66 0.27 18.86
N TYR A 86 24.15 0.65 20.03
CA TYR A 86 24.87 1.53 20.96
C TYR A 86 26.20 0.91 21.44
N SER A 87 26.22 -0.41 21.68
CA SER A 87 27.43 -1.12 22.13
C SER A 87 28.39 -1.54 21.01
N ALA A 88 28.04 -1.33 19.74
CA ALA A 88 28.83 -1.82 18.62
C ALA A 88 30.12 -0.99 18.45
N ALA A 89 31.26 -1.67 18.41
CA ALA A 89 32.57 -1.02 18.26
C ALA A 89 32.87 -0.56 16.82
N HIS A 90 32.22 -1.17 15.83
CA HIS A 90 32.48 -0.92 14.42
C HIS A 90 31.28 -0.23 13.75
N PRO A 91 31.48 0.91 13.05
CA PRO A 91 30.39 1.65 12.42
C PRO A 91 29.48 0.83 11.50
N PRO A 92 29.98 -0.09 10.65
CA PRO A 92 29.10 -0.91 9.80
C PRO A 92 28.17 -1.83 10.61
N GLN A 93 28.63 -2.34 11.75
CA GLN A 93 27.83 -3.19 12.63
C GLN A 93 26.78 -2.36 13.38
N GLN A 94 27.16 -1.17 13.84
CA GLN A 94 26.24 -0.21 14.46
C GLN A 94 25.11 0.15 13.49
N GLU A 95 25.44 0.50 12.25
CA GLU A 95 24.48 0.83 11.21
C GLU A 95 23.55 -0.37 10.90
N ALA A 96 24.11 -1.58 10.78
CA ALA A 96 23.34 -2.78 10.53
C ALA A 96 22.31 -3.05 11.65
N PHE A 97 22.70 -2.94 12.92
CA PHE A 97 21.78 -3.12 14.05
C PHE A 97 20.74 -1.99 14.11
N MET A 98 21.16 -0.73 13.92
CA MET A 98 20.24 0.40 13.92
C MET A 98 19.17 0.26 12.82
N ARG A 99 19.57 -0.18 11.62
CA ARG A 99 18.63 -0.45 10.52
C ARG A 99 17.61 -1.54 10.87
N GLN A 100 18.05 -2.63 11.53
CA GLN A 100 17.12 -3.68 11.98
C GLN A 100 16.20 -3.17 13.10
N ALA A 101 16.70 -2.34 14.02
CA ALA A 101 15.90 -1.72 15.07
C ALA A 101 14.77 -0.87 14.47
N LEU A 102 15.11 0.08 13.59
CA LEU A 102 14.12 0.95 12.95
C LEU A 102 13.10 0.17 12.11
N LYS A 103 13.53 -0.93 11.47
CA LYS A 103 12.61 -1.84 10.78
C LYS A 103 11.64 -2.52 11.75
N ALA A 104 12.12 -3.02 12.89
CA ALA A 104 11.27 -3.63 13.91
C ALA A 104 10.25 -2.61 14.47
N GLN A 105 10.69 -1.39 14.76
CA GLN A 105 9.82 -0.29 15.19
C GLN A 105 8.71 0.01 14.16
N GLN A 106 9.08 0.12 12.88
CA GLN A 106 8.10 0.38 11.81
C GLN A 106 7.06 -0.76 11.69
N GLN A 107 7.49 -2.01 11.83
CA GLN A 107 6.57 -3.15 11.80
C GLN A 107 5.69 -3.22 13.05
N CYS A 108 6.20 -2.86 14.23
CA CYS A 108 5.41 -2.74 15.45
C CYS A 108 4.28 -1.72 15.26
N ALA A 109 4.62 -0.51 14.80
CA ALA A 109 3.63 0.53 14.51
C ALA A 109 2.59 0.10 13.47
N ASN A 110 3.00 -0.63 12.43
CA ASN A 110 2.08 -1.19 11.44
C ASN A 110 1.13 -2.23 12.06
N THR A 111 1.64 -3.09 12.94
CA THR A 111 0.84 -4.11 13.64
C THR A 111 -0.23 -3.46 14.52
N VAL A 112 0.12 -2.39 15.24
CA VAL A 112 -0.83 -1.60 16.04
C VAL A 112 -1.89 -0.93 15.16
N LYS A 113 -1.51 -0.40 13.99
CA LYS A 113 -2.48 0.15 13.03
C LYS A 113 -3.45 -0.92 12.53
N VAL A 114 -2.96 -2.11 12.17
CA VAL A 114 -3.81 -3.24 11.75
C VAL A 114 -4.78 -3.63 12.86
N LEU A 115 -4.33 -3.69 14.11
CA LEU A 115 -5.21 -3.97 15.25
C LEU A 115 -6.30 -2.90 15.43
N GLY A 116 -5.95 -1.62 15.24
CA GLY A 116 -6.92 -0.52 15.28
C GLY A 116 -7.94 -0.59 14.14
N GLU A 117 -7.51 -0.91 12.93
CA GLU A 117 -8.37 -1.13 11.76
C GLU A 117 -9.28 -2.35 11.92
N LEU A 118 -8.80 -3.39 12.61
CA LEU A 118 -9.58 -4.59 12.90
C LEU A 118 -10.73 -4.29 13.88
N LYS A 119 -10.47 -3.48 14.92
CA LYS A 119 -11.49 -3.06 15.90
C LYS A 119 -12.49 -2.06 15.34
N SER A 120 -12.01 -1.13 14.52
CA SER A 120 -12.80 -0.03 13.97
C SER A 120 -12.51 0.11 12.48
N PRO A 121 -13.10 -0.76 11.63
CA PRO A 121 -12.88 -0.69 10.20
C PRO A 121 -13.32 0.67 9.70
N ARG A 122 -12.43 1.38 9.00
CA ARG A 122 -12.76 2.69 8.44
C ARG A 122 -13.92 2.49 7.49
N GLN A 123 -15.09 3.03 7.83
CA GLN A 123 -16.22 3.06 6.91
C GLN A 123 -15.81 3.97 5.77
N VAL A 124 -15.37 3.38 4.65
CA VAL A 124 -15.29 4.10 3.40
C VAL A 124 -16.74 4.39 3.05
N ALA A 125 -17.18 5.61 3.33
CA ALA A 125 -18.45 6.10 2.83
C ALA A 125 -18.35 6.01 1.31
N PHE A 126 -18.93 4.96 0.73
CA PHE A 126 -19.21 4.91 -0.68
C PHE A 126 -20.26 6.00 -0.91
N ILE A 127 -19.79 7.23 -1.13
CA ILE A 127 -20.61 8.28 -1.72
C ILE A 127 -20.90 7.77 -3.13
N LYS A 128 -21.98 7.01 -3.23
CA LYS A 128 -22.60 6.61 -4.49
C LYS A 128 -22.84 7.93 -5.20
N GLN A 129 -21.99 8.26 -6.18
CA GLN A 129 -22.12 9.49 -6.95
C GLN A 129 -23.59 9.62 -7.32
N GLN A 130 -24.26 10.67 -6.82
CA GLN A 130 -25.60 10.99 -7.25
C GLN A 130 -25.50 11.19 -8.77
N ASN A 131 -26.17 10.31 -9.50
CA ASN A 131 -26.32 10.46 -10.93
C ASN A 131 -27.19 11.71 -11.16
N ASN A 132 -26.55 12.85 -11.40
CA ASN A 132 -27.19 14.12 -11.75
C ASN A 132 -27.77 14.12 -13.18
N ALA A 133 -28.27 13.00 -13.67
CA ALA A 133 -28.80 12.86 -15.04
C ALA A 133 -30.32 13.07 -15.14
N ALA A 134 -30.98 13.67 -14.14
CA ALA A 134 -32.43 13.90 -14.15
C ALA A 134 -32.80 15.39 -14.08
N GLY A 135 -32.06 16.26 -14.77
CA GLY A 135 -32.45 17.65 -15.00
C GLY A 135 -31.27 18.57 -15.28
N HIS A 136 -31.55 19.72 -15.92
CA HIS A 136 -30.59 20.81 -16.07
C HIS A 136 -30.26 21.36 -14.68
N GLN A 137 -29.23 20.82 -14.03
CA GLN A 137 -28.70 21.41 -12.82
C GLN A 137 -27.91 22.66 -13.19
N GLN A 138 -28.54 23.81 -13.03
CA GLN A 138 -27.82 25.08 -13.00
C GLN A 138 -27.08 25.17 -11.67
N VAL A 139 -25.76 24.97 -11.73
CA VAL A 139 -24.85 25.32 -10.64
C VAL A 139 -24.69 26.84 -10.62
N ASN A 140 -25.57 27.52 -9.90
CA ASN A 140 -25.36 28.94 -9.60
C ASN A 140 -24.34 29.01 -8.45
N ASN A 141 -23.05 28.93 -8.77
CA ASN A 141 -21.99 29.28 -7.82
C ASN A 141 -22.06 30.79 -7.61
N GLY A 142 -23.03 31.22 -6.81
CA GLY A 142 -23.10 32.57 -6.28
C GLY A 142 -21.84 32.80 -5.46
N VAL A 143 -20.89 33.53 -6.05
CA VAL A 143 -19.94 34.30 -5.25
C VAL A 143 -20.79 35.16 -4.33
N ALA A 144 -20.63 34.95 -3.02
CA ALA A 144 -21.22 35.80 -1.99
C ALA A 144 -20.99 37.27 -2.37
N PRO A 145 -22.00 38.15 -2.26
CA PRO A 145 -21.84 39.53 -2.68
C PRO A 145 -20.77 40.18 -1.81
N SER A 146 -19.60 40.43 -2.40
CA SER A 146 -18.68 41.43 -1.90
C SER A 146 -19.40 42.76 -2.03
N THR A 147 -19.70 43.37 -0.89
CA THR A 147 -20.27 44.70 -0.74
C THR A 147 -19.37 45.73 -1.42
N VAL A 148 -19.69 46.06 -2.67
CA VAL A 148 -19.22 47.28 -3.34
C VAL A 148 -20.31 47.74 -4.32
N PRO A 149 -20.92 48.92 -4.12
CA PRO A 149 -21.97 49.40 -5.00
C PRO A 149 -21.32 49.96 -6.26
N ARG A 150 -21.65 49.40 -7.44
CA ARG A 150 -21.41 50.08 -8.71
C ARG A 150 -22.71 50.13 -9.49
N ALA A 151 -23.25 51.35 -9.56
CA ALA A 151 -24.28 51.74 -10.49
C ALA A 151 -23.74 51.63 -11.93
N HIS A 152 -24.43 50.89 -12.81
CA HIS A 152 -24.79 51.38 -14.15
C HIS A 152 -25.63 50.35 -14.93
N GLU A 153 -26.80 50.84 -15.36
CA GLU A 153 -27.53 50.64 -16.63
C GLU A 153 -27.53 49.29 -17.36
N GLU A 154 -28.76 48.85 -17.64
CA GLU A 154 -29.16 47.80 -18.57
C GLU A 154 -28.70 48.06 -20.01
N LYS A 155 -28.13 47.04 -20.65
CA LYS A 155 -28.16 46.89 -22.12
C LYS A 155 -28.42 45.41 -22.48
N PRO A 156 -29.38 45.12 -23.38
CA PRO A 156 -29.65 43.76 -23.83
C PRO A 156 -28.58 43.34 -24.85
N ILE A 157 -28.05 42.12 -24.73
CA ILE A 157 -27.13 41.53 -25.71
C ILE A 157 -27.90 40.45 -26.48
N GLU A 158 -28.15 40.74 -27.76
CA GLU A 158 -28.59 39.80 -28.79
C GLU A 158 -27.40 38.95 -29.29
N SER A 159 -27.75 37.77 -29.81
CA SER A 159 -26.92 36.59 -30.15
C SER A 159 -25.75 36.84 -31.11
N ASN A 160 -24.61 36.15 -30.88
CA ASN A 160 -23.49 36.10 -31.83
C ASN A 160 -23.56 34.85 -32.73
N GLU A 161 -23.66 35.08 -34.04
CA GLU A 161 -23.58 34.10 -35.12
C GLU A 161 -22.11 33.72 -35.43
N LEU A 162 -21.94 32.57 -36.09
CA LEU A 162 -20.66 31.95 -36.47
C LEU A 162 -19.70 32.90 -37.22
N LEU A 163 -18.45 32.93 -36.77
CA LEU A 163 -17.37 33.71 -37.39
C LEU A 163 -16.80 32.99 -38.63
N VAL A 164 -17.19 33.46 -39.82
CA VAL A 164 -16.47 33.26 -41.09
C VAL A 164 -16.14 34.65 -41.63
N ASN A 165 -14.87 34.90 -41.93
CA ASN A 165 -14.43 36.17 -42.50
C ASN A 165 -14.42 36.11 -44.03
N ASP A 166 -15.12 37.04 -44.65
CA ASP A 166 -15.23 37.26 -46.10
C ASP A 166 -13.97 37.89 -46.68
N ASN A 167 -12.95 37.09 -47.04
CA ASN A 167 -11.94 37.49 -48.04
C ASN A 167 -11.08 36.33 -48.62
N GLY A 168 -11.67 35.16 -48.85
CA GLY A 168 -11.31 34.32 -50.01
C GLY A 168 -9.86 33.82 -50.19
N THR A 169 -8.98 33.84 -49.19
CA THR A 169 -7.66 33.19 -49.29
C THR A 169 -7.37 32.34 -48.07
N GLN A 170 -7.39 31.02 -48.29
CA GLN A 170 -6.90 30.00 -47.40
C GLN A 170 -5.43 29.74 -47.74
N THR A 171 -4.50 30.22 -46.92
CA THR A 171 -3.16 29.62 -46.75
C THR A 171 -2.53 30.19 -45.48
N LEU A 172 -2.28 29.33 -44.49
CA LEU A 172 -0.96 28.84 -44.06
C LEU A 172 -0.33 29.79 -43.02
N ASP A 173 -0.02 29.27 -41.83
CA ASP A 173 1.34 28.86 -41.43
C ASP A 173 2.28 30.09 -41.33
N THR A 174 2.93 30.35 -40.21
CA THR A 174 4.25 29.76 -39.98
C THR A 174 4.70 30.05 -38.55
N GLY A 175 5.25 29.04 -37.88
CA GLY A 175 5.81 29.16 -36.54
C GLY A 175 6.94 30.18 -36.45
N ALA A 176 7.00 30.89 -35.32
CA ALA A 176 8.13 31.77 -34.98
C ALA A 176 9.12 31.01 -34.07
N GLU A 177 10.38 30.91 -34.52
CA GLU A 177 11.53 30.45 -33.73
C GLU A 177 11.80 31.40 -32.55
N SER A 178 12.15 30.85 -31.38
CA SER A 178 12.80 31.60 -30.30
C SER A 178 14.21 31.06 -30.06
N GLY A 179 15.16 31.99 -30.09
CA GLY A 179 16.60 31.73 -30.11
C GLY A 179 17.23 31.27 -28.80
N THR A 180 18.48 30.81 -28.96
CA THR A 180 19.38 30.15 -28.01
C THR A 180 19.78 30.98 -26.79
N GLY A 181 19.75 30.36 -25.59
CA GLY A 181 20.45 30.80 -24.39
C GLY A 181 21.73 29.99 -24.15
N ARG A 182 22.87 30.66 -24.01
CA ARG A 182 24.24 30.12 -23.90
C ARG A 182 24.74 30.05 -22.45
N GLY A 183 25.53 29.01 -22.14
CA GLY A 183 26.50 28.91 -21.03
C GLY A 183 25.91 28.28 -19.76
N ASN A 184 26.43 27.23 -19.14
CA ASN A 184 27.78 26.63 -18.98
C ASN A 184 27.54 25.21 -18.40
N GLN A 185 28.38 24.18 -18.44
CA GLN A 185 29.79 24.00 -18.78
C GLN A 185 30.03 22.47 -18.73
N ALA A 186 30.70 21.91 -19.73
CA ALA A 186 31.12 20.51 -19.73
C ALA A 186 32.27 20.34 -18.73
N LEU A 187 32.13 19.41 -17.78
CA LEU A 187 33.22 18.98 -16.92
C LEU A 187 33.94 17.78 -17.54
N GLU A 188 35.26 17.89 -17.64
CA GLU A 188 36.17 16.88 -18.17
C GLU A 188 36.28 15.63 -17.29
N ALA A 189 36.66 14.53 -17.92
CA ALA A 189 37.02 13.27 -17.29
C ALA A 189 38.31 13.43 -16.46
N VAL A 190 38.22 13.14 -15.17
CA VAL A 190 39.38 13.03 -14.27
C VAL A 190 40.24 11.82 -14.67
N GLY A 191 41.52 12.11 -14.93
CA GLY A 191 42.51 11.18 -15.48
C GLY A 191 42.94 10.05 -14.54
N ALA A 192 43.70 9.12 -15.14
CA ALA A 192 44.24 7.92 -14.50
C ALA A 192 45.16 8.25 -13.31
N VAL A 193 44.83 7.69 -12.14
CA VAL A 193 45.74 7.69 -10.99
C VAL A 193 46.68 6.50 -11.12
N HIS A 194 47.97 6.83 -11.09
CA HIS A 194 49.11 5.93 -11.10
C HIS A 194 49.06 4.84 -10.02
N ARG A 195 49.29 3.60 -10.47
CA ARG A 195 49.73 2.47 -9.65
C ARG A 195 51.13 2.77 -9.12
N ALA A 196 51.31 2.80 -7.80
CA ALA A 196 52.63 2.63 -7.19
C ALA A 196 52.97 1.14 -7.20
N ALA A 197 54.16 0.84 -7.72
CA ALA A 197 54.85 -0.43 -7.56
C ALA A 197 55.98 -0.19 -6.56
N GLU A 198 55.84 -0.76 -5.36
CA GLU A 198 56.84 -1.49 -4.56
C GLU A 198 56.20 -1.90 -3.22
#